data_AF-A0A1Y3NT09-F1
#
_entry.id   AF-A0A1Y3NT09-F1
#
_cell.length_a   1.000
_cell.length_b   1.000
_cell.length_c   1.000
_cell.angle_alpha   90.00
_cell.angle_beta   90.00
_cell.angle_gamma   90.00
#
_symmetry.space_group_name_H-M   'P 1'
#
loop_
_entity.id
_entity.type
_entity.pdbx_description
1 polymer ?
#
loop_
_entity_poly.entity_id
_entity_poly.type
_entity_poly.pdbx_seq_one_letter_code
_entity_poly.pdbx_strand_id
1 'polypeptide(L)' 'MVSNEWLVTRHRDEQEVGSATTLTDEQYSQLLLYRKELRDWPIHPDFPDSAARPLPPEWLRPKPVT' A
#
# COMPACT_ATOMS: atom_id res chain seq x y z
N MET A 1 -7.46 0.39 11.39
CA MET A 1 -6.57 -0.04 10.29
C MET A 1 -7.05 0.67 9.04
N VAL A 2 -6.21 1.51 8.42
CA VAL A 2 -6.57 2.11 7.12
C VAL A 2 -6.48 0.99 6.10
N SER A 3 -7.63 0.44 5.69
CA SER A 3 -7.69 -0.59 4.66
C SER A 3 -7.26 0.03 3.34
N ASN A 4 -6.15 -0.43 2.76
CA ASN A 4 -5.70 -0.02 1.43
C ASN A 4 -6.22 -0.97 0.31
N GLU A 5 -7.11 -1.91 0.66
CA GLU A 5 -7.81 -2.79 -0.28
C GLU A 5 -8.55 -1.99 -1.36
N TRP A 6 -9.26 -0.92 -0.98
CA TRP A 6 -10.09 -0.15 -1.91
C TRP A 6 -9.25 0.49 -3.02
N LEU A 7 -7.99 0.88 -2.74
CA LEU A 7 -7.07 1.43 -3.74
C LEU A 7 -6.68 0.37 -4.77
N VAL A 8 -6.44 -0.87 -4.32
CA VAL A 8 -6.09 -1.97 -5.21
C VAL A 8 -7.26 -2.36 -6.09
N THR A 9 -8.45 -2.48 -5.51
CA THR A 9 -9.69 -2.79 -6.25
C THR A 9 -9.97 -1.72 -7.29
N ARG A 10 -9.99 -0.44 -6.88
CA ARG A 10 -10.24 0.69 -7.78
C ARG A 10 -9.24 0.74 -8.94
N HIS A 11 -7.95 0.55 -8.68
CA HIS A 11 -6.95 0.58 -9.74
C HIS A 11 -7.16 -0.55 -10.76
N ARG A 12 -7.58 -1.74 -10.32
CA ARG A 12 -7.92 -2.84 -11.23
C ARG A 12 -9.16 -2.53 -12.06
N ASP A 13 -10.22 -2.03 -11.44
CA ASP A 13 -11.44 -1.61 -12.14
C ASP A 13 -11.12 -0.55 -13.23
N GLU A 14 -10.27 0.42 -12.90
CA GLU A 14 -9.84 1.46 -13.84
C GLU A 14 -9.04 0.88 -15.03
N GLN A 15 -8.16 -0.10 -14.77
CA GLN A 15 -7.43 -0.82 -15.83
C GLN A 15 -8.37 -1.65 -16.72
N GLU A 16 -9.32 -2.38 -16.12
CA GLU A 16 -10.26 -3.25 -16.83
C GLU A 16 -11.20 -2.47 -17.76
N VAL A 17 -11.62 -1.28 -17.36
CA VAL A 17 -12.45 -0.37 -18.17
C VAL A 17 -11.61 0.46 -19.16
N GLY A 18 -10.29 0.39 -19.09
CA GLY A 18 -9.38 1.18 -19.94
C GLY A 18 -9.41 2.68 -19.64
N SER A 19 -9.74 3.04 -18.40
CA SER A 19 -9.77 4.43 -17.94
C SER A 19 -8.39 4.90 -17.45
N ALA A 20 -8.21 6.21 -17.32
CA ALA A 20 -7.05 6.75 -16.62
C ALA A 20 -7.07 6.28 -15.16
N THR A 21 -5.95 5.72 -14.69
CA THR A 21 -5.83 5.23 -13.32
C THR A 21 -5.59 6.37 -12.35
N THR A 22 -6.16 6.24 -11.15
CA THR A 22 -5.95 7.19 -10.05
C THR A 22 -4.51 7.16 -9.53
N LEU A 23 -3.90 5.97 -9.52
CA LEU A 23 -2.50 5.77 -9.18
C LEU A 23 -1.67 5.65 -10.46
N THR A 24 -0.45 6.14 -10.42
CA THR A 24 0.56 5.79 -11.43
C THR A 24 0.95 4.32 -11.31
N ASP A 25 1.53 3.73 -12.37
CA ASP A 25 2.07 2.36 -12.31
C ASP A 25 3.11 2.18 -11.19
N GLU A 26 3.91 3.22 -10.94
CA GLU A 26 4.90 3.24 -9.86
C GLU A 26 4.23 3.21 -8.48
N GLN A 27 3.23 4.06 -8.25
CA GLN A 27 2.46 4.08 -7.00
C GLN A 27 1.72 2.76 -6.78
N TYR A 28 1.12 2.19 -7.83
CA TYR A 28 0.47 0.89 -7.73
C TYR A 28 1.47 -0.23 -7.37
N SER A 29 2.64 -0.24 -8.00
CA SER A 29 3.71 -1.20 -7.70
C SER A 29 4.21 -1.07 -6.26
N GLN A 30 4.44 0.16 -5.77
CA GLN A 30 4.81 0.44 -4.39
C GLN A 30 3.74 -0.01 -3.39
N LEU A 31 2.46 0.18 -3.72
CA LEU A 31 1.34 -0.29 -2.90
C LEU A 31 1.33 -1.82 -2.79
N LEU A 32 1.52 -2.53 -3.90
CA LEU A 32 1.57 -3.99 -3.90
C LEU A 32 2.76 -4.53 -3.09
N LEU A 33 3.93 -3.91 -3.22
CA LEU A 33 5.12 -4.27 -2.45
C LEU A 33 4.89 -4.05 -0.95
N TYR A 34 4.42 -2.87 -0.56
CA TYR A 34 4.11 -2.55 0.84
C TYR A 34 3.12 -3.56 1.45
N ARG A 35 2.07 -3.93 0.71
CA ARG A 35 1.10 -4.95 1.14
C ARG A 35 1.72 -6.34 1.27
N LYS A 36 2.67 -6.69 0.41
CA LYS A 36 3.42 -7.94 0.52
C LYS A 36 4.29 -7.94 1.77
N GLU A 37 5.06 -6.90 2.02
CA GLU A 37 5.91 -6.78 3.21
C GLU A 37 5.10 -6.84 4.51
N LEU A 38 3.92 -6.20 4.56
CA LEU A 38 3.02 -6.30 5.71
C LEU A 38 2.46 -7.72 5.94
N ARG A 39 2.28 -8.51 4.87
CA ARG A 39 1.86 -9.91 4.96
C ARG A 39 2.99 -10.80 5.45
N ASP A 40 4.21 -10.50 5.02
CA ASP A 40 5.43 -11.21 5.42
C ASP A 40 5.89 -10.78 6.83
N TRP A 41 5.35 -9.68 7.40
CA TRP A 41 5.73 -9.13 8.70
C TRP A 41 5.65 -10.12 9.88
N PRO A 42 4.58 -10.92 10.07
CA PRO A 42 4.49 -11.86 11.20
C PRO A 42 5.54 -12.97 11.20
N ILE A 43 6.22 -13.20 10.08
CA ILE A 43 7.29 -14.20 9.93
C ILE A 43 8.67 -13.56 9.81
N HIS A 44 8.78 -12.23 9.91
CA HIS A 44 10.04 -11.50 9.88
C HIS A 44 10.82 -11.69 11.19
N PRO A 45 12.17 -11.79 11.16
CA PRO A 45 12.99 -11.95 12.37
C PRO A 45 12.79 -10.85 13.43
N ASP A 46 12.54 -9.61 12.98
CA ASP A 46 12.33 -8.46 13.88
C ASP A 46 10.89 -8.38 14.44
N PHE A 47 9.99 -9.29 14.08
CA PHE A 47 8.66 -9.33 14.66
C PHE A 47 8.74 -9.67 16.16
N PRO A 48 8.03 -8.96 17.07
CA PRO A 48 6.95 -7.98 16.82
C PRO A 48 7.36 -6.50 16.94
N ASP A 49 8.65 -6.14 16.78
CA ASP A 49 9.11 -4.76 16.96
C ASP A 49 8.40 -3.79 16.01
N SER A 50 7.60 -2.88 16.57
CA SER A 50 6.84 -1.92 15.81
C SER A 50 7.71 -0.91 15.06
N ALA A 51 8.95 -0.68 15.51
CA ALA A 51 9.92 0.17 14.83
C ALA A 51 10.45 -0.44 13.52
N ALA A 52 10.48 -1.78 13.44
CA ALA A 52 10.92 -2.52 12.26
C ALA A 52 9.76 -2.87 11.30
N ARG A 53 8.51 -2.57 11.68
CA ARG A 53 7.35 -2.82 10.83
C ARG A 53 7.43 -1.98 9.54
N PRO A 54 7.17 -2.57 8.35
CA PRO A 54 7.15 -1.83 7.10
C PRO A 54 6.29 -0.57 7.17
N LEU A 55 6.82 0.55 6.70
CA LEU A 55 6.14 1.84 6.67
C LEU A 55 5.45 2.05 5.31
N PRO A 56 4.27 2.70 5.28
CA PRO A 56 3.63 3.03 4.02
C PRO A 56 4.49 4.02 3.20
N PRO A 57 4.46 3.91 1.86
CA PRO A 57 5.03 4.91 0.96
C PRO A 57 4.53 6.32 1.31
N GLU A 58 5.34 7.35 1.06
CA GLU A 58 5.03 8.73 1.47
C GLU A 58 3.69 9.24 0.92
N TRP A 59 3.39 8.94 -0.35
CA TRP A 59 2.14 9.33 -0.98
C TRP A 59 0.90 8.65 -0.37
N LEU A 60 1.08 7.52 0.32
CA LEU A 60 0.02 6.77 1.00
C LEU A 60 -0.14 7.20 2.47
N ARG A 61 0.81 7.97 3.01
CA ARG A 61 0.71 8.46 4.39
C ARG A 61 -0.47 9.42 4.50
N PRO A 62 -1.32 9.29 5.54
CA PRO A 62 -2.33 10.30 5.82
C PRO A 62 -1.61 11.64 5.99
N LYS A 63 -2.15 12.69 5.36
CA LYS A 63 -1.59 14.04 5.51
C LYS A 63 -1.64 14.40 7.01
N PRO A 64 -0.55 14.95 7.57
CA PRO A 64 -0.59 15.44 8.94
C PRO A 64 -1.71 16.49 9.05
N VAL A 65 -2.58 16.34 10.05
CA VAL A 65 -3.50 17.40 10.44
C VAL A 65 -2.65 18.49 11.07
N THR A 66 -2.55 19.64 10.40
CA THR A 66 -2.03 20.88 10.96
C THR A 66 -3.10 21.58 11.78
#